data_AF-A0A3D5D3C6-F1
#
_entry.id   AF-A0A3D5D3C6-F1
#
_cell.length_a   1.000
_cell.length_b   1.000
_cell.length_c   1.000
_cell.angle_alpha   90.00
_cell.angle_beta   90.00
_cell.angle_gamma   90.00
#
_symmetry.space_group_name_H-M   'P 1'
#
loop_
_entity.id
_entity.type
_entity.pdbx_description
1 polymer ?
#
loop_
_entity_poly.entity_id
_entity_poly.type
_entity_poly.pdbx_seq_one_letter_code
_entity_poly.pdbx_strand_id
1 'polypeptide(L)'
;MHNECFGAIGDKAFVEGIATAHRDSGVPAVVLHCTMHSYRAADKITDEWRKLLGVTTVRHQQHVAVDIKNLQPKHPIMKGFGESWKTPKGELYEITKVWPNTTVLGQAYGIRTKKNHACIWTNQYGKARVFGTTIGHHNETMQSETYINYLTRGLLWACDKLDKNGNPTKGYGPSK
;
A
#
# COMPACT_ATOMS: atom_id res chain seq x y z
N MET A 1 0.83 2.14 11.48
CA MET A 1 0.86 2.81 10.17
C MET A 1 2.31 3.08 9.86
N HIS A 2 2.74 2.78 8.63
CA HIS A 2 4.10 2.94 8.17
C HIS A 2 4.13 3.93 7.00
N ASN A 3 4.89 5.00 7.17
CA ASN A 3 5.13 6.06 6.19
C ASN A 3 6.56 6.64 6.35
N GLU A 4 7.47 5.83 6.88
CA GLU A 4 8.88 6.13 7.09
C GLU A 4 9.70 5.91 5.81
N CYS A 5 10.91 6.48 5.75
CA CYS A 5 11.85 6.26 4.64
C CYS A 5 13.27 5.95 5.12
N PHE A 6 13.43 4.89 5.91
CA PHE A 6 14.70 4.51 6.54
C PHE A 6 15.49 3.51 5.69
N GLY A 7 15.85 3.89 4.46
CA GLY A 7 16.49 2.99 3.49
C GLY A 7 17.88 2.47 3.91
N ALA A 8 18.61 3.23 4.73
CA ALA A 8 19.99 2.90 5.14
C ALA A 8 20.08 1.90 6.30
N ILE A 9 18.96 1.58 6.97
CA ILE A 9 18.97 0.62 8.08
C ILE A 9 19.14 -0.79 7.53
N GLY A 10 20.25 -1.44 7.91
CA GLY A 10 20.65 -2.79 7.52
C GLY A 10 20.65 -3.80 8.67
N ASP A 11 20.05 -3.45 9.81
CA ASP A 11 19.99 -4.34 10.98
C ASP A 11 18.88 -5.39 10.79
N LYS A 12 19.30 -6.65 10.62
CA LYS A 12 18.38 -7.78 10.42
C LYS A 12 17.40 -7.94 11.59
N ALA A 13 17.90 -7.93 12.83
CA ALA A 13 17.08 -8.23 13.99
C ALA A 13 16.02 -7.13 14.21
N PHE A 14 16.39 -5.87 13.97
CA PHE A 14 15.45 -4.75 14.01
C PHE A 14 14.35 -4.88 12.94
N VAL A 15 14.73 -5.12 11.68
CA VAL A 15 13.80 -5.19 10.55
C VAL A 15 12.87 -6.39 10.67
N GLU A 16 13.41 -7.57 11.01
CA GLU A 16 12.62 -8.76 11.27
C GLU A 16 11.74 -8.58 12.51
N GLY A 17 12.23 -7.92 13.56
CA GLY A 17 11.44 -7.64 14.76
C GLY A 17 10.15 -6.86 14.46
N ILE A 18 10.24 -5.80 13.65
CA ILE A 18 9.05 -5.03 13.24
C ILE A 18 8.12 -5.88 12.39
N ALA A 19 8.63 -6.53 11.35
CA ALA A 19 7.80 -7.31 10.44
C ALA A 19 7.11 -8.46 11.17
N THR A 20 7.88 -9.29 11.87
CA THR A 20 7.36 -10.48 12.54
C THR A 20 6.42 -10.15 13.70
N ALA A 21 6.56 -8.99 14.35
CA ALA A 21 5.57 -8.52 15.32
C ALA A 21 4.17 -8.42 14.69
N HIS A 22 4.03 -7.86 13.47
CA HIS A 22 2.76 -7.87 12.74
C HIS A 22 2.32 -9.31 12.42
N ARG A 23 3.23 -10.12 11.85
CA ARG A 23 2.96 -11.51 11.46
C ARG A 23 2.34 -12.34 12.59
N ASP A 24 2.93 -12.24 13.78
CA ASP A 24 2.68 -13.18 14.87
C ASP A 24 1.58 -12.71 15.81
N SER A 25 1.45 -11.38 16.01
CA SER A 25 0.40 -10.78 16.84
C SER A 25 -0.92 -10.53 16.08
N GLY A 26 -0.85 -10.32 14.77
CA GLY A 26 -2.00 -9.92 13.96
C GLY A 26 -2.32 -8.42 14.02
N VAL A 27 -1.48 -7.60 14.66
CA VAL A 27 -1.61 -6.13 14.57
C VAL A 27 -1.62 -5.73 13.09
N PRO A 28 -2.63 -4.99 12.61
CA PRO A 28 -2.73 -4.65 11.19
C PRO A 28 -1.71 -3.58 10.78
N ALA A 29 -1.43 -3.50 9.48
CA ALA A 29 -0.56 -2.48 8.93
C ALA A 29 -1.21 -1.70 7.78
N VAL A 30 -0.88 -0.42 7.71
CA VAL A 30 -1.12 0.45 6.56
C VAL A 30 0.24 0.94 6.11
N VAL A 31 0.65 0.61 4.89
CA VAL A 31 2.00 0.87 4.35
C VAL A 31 1.93 1.86 3.19
N LEU A 32 2.54 3.03 3.36
CA LEU A 32 2.38 4.19 2.50
C LEU A 32 3.70 4.62 1.85
N HIS A 33 3.64 4.87 0.55
CA HIS A 33 4.65 5.55 -0.25
C HIS A 33 6.12 5.15 0.06
N CYS A 34 6.87 5.98 0.78
CA CYS A 34 8.32 5.80 0.97
C CYS A 34 8.65 4.56 1.80
N THR A 35 7.69 4.04 2.57
CA THR A 35 7.88 2.85 3.41
C THR A 35 8.25 1.61 2.59
N MET A 36 7.87 1.59 1.30
CA MET A 36 8.28 0.57 0.35
C MET A 36 9.80 0.51 0.13
N HIS A 37 10.51 1.62 0.40
CA HIS A 37 11.96 1.74 0.30
C HIS A 37 12.65 1.86 1.66
N SER A 38 11.92 1.65 2.76
CA SER A 38 12.53 1.48 4.08
C SER A 38 13.29 0.16 4.16
N TYR A 39 14.37 0.17 4.93
CA TYR A 39 15.18 -1.00 5.27
C TYR A 39 15.89 -1.68 4.09
N ARG A 40 16.10 -0.94 2.99
CA ARG A 40 16.74 -1.47 1.78
C ARG A 40 18.16 -2.01 1.99
N ALA A 41 18.90 -1.48 2.95
CA ALA A 41 20.21 -2.03 3.30
C ALA A 41 20.12 -3.47 3.85
N ALA A 42 18.97 -3.86 4.44
CA ALA A 42 18.71 -5.22 4.94
C ALA A 42 18.22 -6.20 3.85
N ASP A 43 17.92 -5.73 2.65
CA ASP A 43 17.36 -6.54 1.56
C ASP A 43 18.27 -7.68 1.08
N LYS A 44 19.58 -7.60 1.37
CA LYS A 44 20.56 -8.65 1.04
C LYS A 44 20.60 -9.78 2.08
N ILE A 45 19.99 -9.56 3.24
CA ILE A 45 20.10 -10.45 4.40
C ILE A 45 18.74 -10.94 4.91
N THR A 46 17.65 -10.24 4.58
CA THR A 46 16.28 -10.64 4.89
C THR A 46 15.27 -10.03 3.92
N ASP A 47 14.17 -10.75 3.67
CA ASP A 47 13.02 -10.29 2.88
C ASP A 47 11.79 -9.99 3.77
N GLU A 48 11.87 -10.14 5.09
CA GLU A 48 10.68 -10.10 5.97
C GLU A 48 9.91 -8.79 5.84
N TRP A 49 10.59 -7.65 5.69
CA TRP A 49 9.91 -6.38 5.42
C TRP A 49 9.10 -6.41 4.11
N ARG A 50 9.69 -6.89 3.01
CA ARG A 50 9.01 -7.01 1.72
C ARG A 50 7.83 -7.99 1.76
N LYS A 51 7.93 -9.05 2.57
CA LYS A 51 6.82 -9.98 2.81
C LYS A 51 5.67 -9.31 3.56
N LEU A 52 5.94 -8.45 4.55
CA LEU A 52 4.93 -7.61 5.19
C LEU A 52 4.30 -6.65 4.18
N LEU A 53 5.13 -5.89 3.44
CA LEU A 53 4.68 -4.92 2.44
C LEU A 53 3.79 -5.57 1.38
N GLY A 54 4.07 -6.81 0.98
CA GLY A 54 3.33 -7.54 -0.06
C GLY A 54 3.81 -7.24 -1.48
N VAL A 55 4.74 -6.30 -1.65
CA VAL A 55 5.39 -5.97 -2.92
C VAL A 55 6.88 -5.74 -2.70
N THR A 56 7.67 -5.95 -3.75
CA THR A 56 9.07 -5.50 -3.81
C THR A 56 9.20 -4.44 -4.89
N THR A 57 9.86 -3.35 -4.55
CA THR A 57 10.18 -2.24 -5.46
C THR A 57 11.53 -1.67 -5.12
N VAL A 58 12.28 -1.26 -6.15
CA VAL A 58 13.68 -0.84 -6.01
C VAL A 58 13.94 0.58 -6.51
N ARG A 59 12.98 1.18 -7.21
CA ARG A 59 13.05 2.54 -7.73
C ARG A 59 11.67 3.01 -8.17
N HIS A 60 11.58 4.30 -8.45
CA HIS A 60 10.43 4.95 -9.03
C HIS A 60 10.77 5.57 -10.41
N GLN A 61 9.73 6.03 -11.09
CA GLN A 61 9.82 6.80 -12.34
C GLN A 61 9.81 8.30 -12.04
N GLN A 62 9.65 9.12 -13.07
CA GLN A 62 9.60 10.58 -12.97
C GLN A 62 8.36 11.04 -12.18
N HIS A 63 8.44 12.26 -11.65
CA HIS A 63 7.32 12.91 -10.94
C HIS A 63 6.25 13.39 -11.92
N VAL A 64 5.38 12.47 -12.32
CA VAL A 64 4.26 12.74 -13.24
C VAL A 64 2.97 12.11 -12.70
N ALA A 65 1.84 12.67 -13.12
CA ALA A 65 0.53 12.08 -12.85
C ALA A 65 0.50 10.60 -13.24
N VAL A 66 -0.10 9.78 -12.38
CA VAL A 66 -0.23 8.33 -12.57
C VAL A 66 -1.70 8.02 -12.87
N ASP A 67 -1.96 7.28 -13.94
CA ASP A 67 -3.31 6.79 -14.26
C ASP A 67 -3.49 5.38 -13.69
N ILE A 68 -4.25 5.29 -12.60
CA ILE A 68 -4.45 4.05 -11.84
C ILE A 68 -5.76 3.42 -12.29
N LYS A 69 -5.67 2.24 -12.90
CA LYS A 69 -6.82 1.42 -13.27
C LYS A 69 -7.29 0.59 -12.08
N ASN A 70 -8.60 0.55 -11.88
CA ASN A 70 -9.25 -0.28 -10.88
C ASN A 70 -9.37 -1.72 -11.39
N LEU A 71 -8.77 -2.67 -10.67
CA LEU A 71 -8.82 -4.10 -11.01
C LEU A 71 -9.88 -4.84 -10.21
N GLN A 72 -10.36 -4.26 -9.11
CA GLN A 72 -11.24 -4.90 -8.15
C GLN A 72 -12.41 -3.98 -7.78
N PRO A 73 -13.28 -3.59 -8.74
CA PRO A 73 -14.34 -2.61 -8.53
C PRO A 73 -15.39 -3.04 -7.50
N LYS A 74 -15.46 -4.34 -7.20
CA LYS A 74 -16.35 -4.91 -6.17
C LYS A 74 -15.71 -4.97 -4.77
N HIS A 75 -14.40 -4.74 -4.64
CA HIS A 75 -13.74 -4.76 -3.34
C HIS A 75 -14.19 -3.54 -2.51
N PRO A 76 -14.51 -3.69 -1.21
CA PRO A 76 -15.08 -2.60 -0.42
C PRO A 76 -14.16 -1.37 -0.30
N ILE A 77 -12.83 -1.55 -0.35
CA ILE A 77 -11.86 -0.44 -0.43
C ILE A 77 -12.04 0.41 -1.70
N MET A 78 -12.42 -0.21 -2.82
CA MET A 78 -12.51 0.44 -4.13
C MET A 78 -13.88 1.07 -4.38
N LYS A 79 -14.76 1.12 -3.37
CA LYS A 79 -16.08 1.77 -3.47
C LYS A 79 -15.91 3.26 -3.75
N GLY A 80 -16.49 3.71 -4.86
CA GLY A 80 -16.41 5.12 -5.30
C GLY A 80 -15.10 5.49 -5.99
N PHE A 81 -14.18 4.56 -6.23
CA PHE A 81 -12.92 4.83 -6.93
C PHE A 81 -13.11 5.09 -8.44
N GLY A 82 -14.18 4.56 -9.04
CA GLY A 82 -14.40 4.58 -10.48
C GLY A 82 -13.61 3.50 -11.22
N GLU A 83 -13.63 3.55 -12.56
CA GLU A 83 -12.87 2.64 -13.42
C GLU A 83 -11.36 2.92 -13.41
N SER A 84 -11.01 4.21 -13.32
CA SER A 84 -9.64 4.66 -13.13
C SER A 84 -9.61 6.01 -12.41
N TRP A 85 -8.43 6.37 -11.92
CA TRP A 85 -8.15 7.67 -11.36
C TRP A 85 -6.77 8.15 -11.79
N LYS A 86 -6.74 9.34 -12.41
CA LYS A 86 -5.50 10.04 -12.70
C LYS A 86 -5.13 10.93 -11.53
N THR A 87 -3.98 10.67 -10.91
CA THR A 87 -3.51 11.45 -9.77
C THR A 87 -3.19 12.91 -10.17
N PRO A 88 -3.40 13.91 -9.30
CA PRO A 88 -3.03 15.30 -9.59
C PRO A 88 -1.52 15.48 -9.85
N LYS A 89 -0.71 14.81 -9.02
CA LYS A 89 0.75 14.65 -9.17
C LYS A 89 1.08 13.20 -8.80
N GLY A 90 2.28 12.72 -9.07
CA GLY A 90 2.56 11.33 -8.74
C GLY A 90 3.98 10.90 -9.00
N GLU A 91 4.24 9.68 -8.59
CA GLU A 91 5.51 9.01 -8.74
C GLU A 91 5.22 7.51 -8.86
N LEU A 92 5.44 6.93 -10.04
CA LEU A 92 5.14 5.52 -10.27
C LEU A 92 6.28 4.64 -9.79
N TYR A 93 6.02 3.75 -8.84
CA TYR A 93 7.01 2.80 -8.35
C TYR A 93 7.12 1.62 -9.31
N GLU A 94 8.35 1.16 -9.58
CA GLU A 94 8.58 -0.04 -10.36
C GLU A 94 8.50 -1.26 -9.43
N ILE A 95 7.42 -2.02 -9.53
CA ILE A 95 7.21 -3.27 -8.81
C ILE A 95 7.96 -4.38 -9.53
N THR A 96 8.91 -5.01 -8.83
CA THR A 96 9.68 -6.16 -9.33
C THR A 96 9.09 -7.49 -8.88
N LYS A 97 8.29 -7.49 -7.80
CA LYS A 97 7.60 -8.67 -7.28
C LYS A 97 6.30 -8.28 -6.59
N VAL A 98 5.25 -9.05 -6.85
CA VAL A 98 4.04 -9.12 -6.02
C VAL A 98 4.14 -10.43 -5.25
N TRP A 99 4.04 -10.38 -3.92
CA TRP A 99 4.17 -11.57 -3.08
C TRP A 99 2.88 -12.42 -3.09
N PRO A 100 2.93 -13.75 -2.84
CA PRO A 100 1.82 -14.66 -3.11
C PRO A 100 0.48 -14.32 -2.42
N ASN A 101 0.50 -13.69 -1.24
CA ASN A 101 -0.70 -13.34 -0.48
C ASN A 101 -1.21 -11.92 -0.74
N THR A 102 -0.68 -11.27 -1.77
CA THR A 102 -1.04 -9.90 -2.15
C THR A 102 -2.12 -9.89 -3.21
N THR A 103 -3.23 -9.19 -2.94
CA THR A 103 -4.27 -8.91 -3.92
C THR A 103 -4.13 -7.47 -4.42
N VAL A 104 -3.79 -7.31 -5.70
CA VAL A 104 -3.69 -5.99 -6.34
C VAL A 104 -5.10 -5.44 -6.61
N LEU A 105 -5.38 -4.26 -6.07
CA LEU A 105 -6.66 -3.57 -6.24
C LEU A 105 -6.59 -2.52 -7.37
N GLY A 106 -5.45 -1.87 -7.53
CA GLY A 106 -5.22 -0.87 -8.57
C GLY A 106 -3.80 -0.89 -9.08
N GLN A 107 -3.63 -0.65 -10.38
CA GLN A 107 -2.32 -0.66 -11.04
C GLN A 107 -2.21 0.46 -12.08
N ALA A 108 -0.99 0.87 -12.41
CA ALA A 108 -0.72 1.82 -13.47
C ALA A 108 0.33 1.30 -14.45
N TYR A 109 0.22 1.69 -15.72
CA TYR A 109 1.15 1.29 -16.76
C TYR A 109 2.40 2.18 -16.74
N GLY A 110 3.57 1.57 -16.54
CA GLY A 110 4.85 2.25 -16.60
C GLY A 110 5.37 2.32 -18.04
N ILE A 111 5.40 3.53 -18.61
CA ILE A 111 5.83 3.77 -20.00
C ILE A 111 7.28 3.32 -20.23
N ARG A 112 8.17 3.56 -19.25
CA ARG A 112 9.58 3.15 -19.30
C ARG A 112 9.75 1.64 -19.27
N THR A 113 9.02 0.98 -18.38
CA THR A 113 9.12 -0.47 -18.15
C THR A 113 8.27 -1.30 -19.10
N LYS A 114 7.34 -0.68 -19.81
CA LYS A 114 6.30 -1.33 -20.63
C LYS A 114 5.49 -2.39 -19.87
N LYS A 115 5.22 -2.16 -18.59
CA LYS A 115 4.61 -3.11 -17.64
C LYS A 115 3.63 -2.39 -16.72
N ASN A 116 2.62 -3.12 -16.24
CA ASN A 116 1.76 -2.65 -15.17
C ASN A 116 2.43 -2.84 -13.81
N HIS A 117 2.28 -1.86 -12.93
CA HIS A 117 2.82 -1.85 -11.58
C HIS A 117 1.69 -1.68 -10.57
N ALA A 118 1.69 -2.50 -9.53
CA ALA A 118 0.71 -2.37 -8.44
C ALA A 118 0.87 -1.01 -7.75
N CYS A 119 -0.25 -0.31 -7.57
CA CYS A 119 -0.31 0.97 -6.88
C CYS A 119 -1.12 0.92 -5.59
N ILE A 120 -2.14 0.05 -5.53
CA ILE A 120 -3.03 -0.12 -4.38
C ILE A 120 -3.26 -1.63 -4.21
N TRP A 121 -3.10 -2.17 -3.00
CA TRP A 121 -3.25 -3.59 -2.73
C TRP A 121 -3.64 -3.91 -1.29
N THR A 122 -4.01 -5.16 -1.07
CA THR A 122 -4.06 -5.80 0.25
C THR A 122 -3.08 -6.96 0.31
N ASN A 123 -2.58 -7.29 1.50
CA ASN A 123 -1.72 -8.45 1.72
C ASN A 123 -2.08 -9.14 3.05
N GLN A 124 -2.02 -10.47 3.07
CA GLN A 124 -2.12 -11.26 4.31
C GLN A 124 -0.73 -11.75 4.69
N TYR A 125 -0.19 -11.20 5.79
CA TYR A 125 1.13 -11.56 6.30
C TYR A 125 1.02 -12.16 7.70
N GLY A 126 1.12 -13.49 7.78
CA GLY A 126 0.77 -14.22 8.99
C GLY A 126 -0.66 -13.92 9.41
N LYS A 127 -0.85 -13.45 10.65
CA LYS A 127 -2.15 -13.04 11.20
C LYS A 127 -2.53 -11.60 10.81
N ALA A 128 -1.60 -10.78 10.30
CA ALA A 128 -1.86 -9.38 10.01
C ALA A 128 -2.49 -9.17 8.63
N ARG A 129 -3.54 -8.34 8.60
CA ARG A 129 -4.06 -7.72 7.39
C ARG A 129 -3.29 -6.43 7.11
N VAL A 130 -2.80 -6.31 5.88
CA VAL A 130 -2.01 -5.17 5.42
C VAL A 130 -2.73 -4.50 4.27
N PHE A 131 -2.94 -3.20 4.36
CA PHE A 131 -3.33 -2.36 3.24
C PHE A 131 -2.12 -1.54 2.77
N GLY A 132 -1.88 -1.47 1.47
CA GLY A 132 -0.73 -0.76 0.92
C GLY A 132 -1.04 0.12 -0.29
N THR A 133 -0.34 1.25 -0.39
CA THR A 133 -0.35 2.11 -1.58
C THR A 133 1.01 2.76 -1.82
N THR A 134 1.52 2.72 -3.05
CA THR A 134 2.75 3.46 -3.44
C THR A 134 2.50 4.94 -3.68
N ILE A 135 1.23 5.34 -3.79
CA ILE A 135 0.83 6.73 -4.01
C ILE A 135 0.93 7.49 -2.68
N GLY A 136 1.38 8.75 -2.72
CA GLY A 136 1.47 9.58 -1.52
C GLY A 136 2.65 10.56 -1.46
N HIS A 137 3.38 10.78 -2.56
CA HIS A 137 4.53 11.70 -2.57
C HIS A 137 4.14 13.18 -2.38
N HIS A 138 3.00 13.60 -2.95
CA HIS A 138 2.61 15.00 -3.06
C HIS A 138 1.35 15.32 -2.24
N ASN A 139 1.36 16.46 -1.55
CA ASN A 139 0.23 16.95 -0.76
C ASN A 139 -1.05 17.05 -1.58
N GLU A 140 -0.98 17.54 -2.83
CA GLU A 140 -2.15 17.67 -3.71
C GLU A 140 -2.81 16.33 -4.01
N THR A 141 -2.00 15.26 -4.06
CA THR A 141 -2.52 13.90 -4.24
C THR A 141 -3.10 13.38 -2.94
N MET A 142 -2.42 13.58 -1.82
CA MET A 142 -2.88 13.14 -0.51
C MET A 142 -4.16 13.85 -0.03
N GLN A 143 -4.37 15.10 -0.45
CA GLN A 143 -5.56 15.89 -0.15
C GLN A 143 -6.72 15.62 -1.11
N SER A 144 -6.49 14.89 -2.20
CA SER A 144 -7.56 14.55 -3.12
C SER A 144 -8.58 13.63 -2.45
N GLU A 145 -9.86 13.86 -2.76
CA GLU A 145 -10.96 13.07 -2.22
C GLU A 145 -10.77 11.58 -2.52
N THR A 146 -10.39 11.22 -3.76
CA THR A 146 -10.14 9.83 -4.14
C THR A 146 -9.08 9.17 -3.27
N TYR A 147 -7.97 9.86 -3.00
CA TYR A 147 -6.90 9.34 -2.15
C TYR A 147 -7.37 9.09 -0.72
N ILE A 148 -7.98 10.09 -0.10
CA ILE A 148 -8.50 10.00 1.27
C ILE A 148 -9.52 8.86 1.37
N ASN A 149 -10.38 8.74 0.36
CA ASN A 149 -11.46 7.75 0.31
C ASN A 149 -10.96 6.30 0.28
N TYR A 150 -10.00 5.94 -0.57
CA TYR A 150 -9.50 4.57 -0.57
C TYR A 150 -8.54 4.32 0.61
N LEU A 151 -7.78 5.33 1.05
CA LEU A 151 -6.85 5.18 2.18
C LEU A 151 -7.60 4.91 3.48
N THR A 152 -8.66 5.69 3.77
CA THR A 152 -9.47 5.52 4.98
C THR A 152 -10.20 4.18 4.97
N ARG A 153 -10.77 3.76 3.83
CA ARG A 153 -11.34 2.41 3.69
C ARG A 153 -10.28 1.32 3.82
N GLY A 154 -9.09 1.52 3.29
CA GLY A 154 -7.96 0.61 3.44
C GLY A 154 -7.53 0.42 4.89
N LEU A 155 -7.45 1.51 5.65
CA LEU A 155 -7.23 1.49 7.09
C LEU A 155 -8.32 0.71 7.83
N LEU A 156 -9.60 1.03 7.58
CA LEU A 156 -10.72 0.34 8.20
C LEU A 156 -10.74 -1.14 7.83
N TRP A 157 -10.45 -1.48 6.57
CA TRP A 157 -10.36 -2.86 6.12
C TRP A 157 -9.24 -3.62 6.85
N ALA A 158 -8.06 -3.03 6.99
CA ALA A 158 -6.95 -3.67 7.69
C ALA A 158 -7.31 -3.98 9.17
N CYS A 159 -8.07 -3.08 9.81
CA CYS A 159 -8.54 -3.23 11.19
C CYS A 159 -9.83 -4.05 11.35
N ASP A 160 -10.35 -4.66 10.28
CA ASP A 160 -11.64 -5.37 10.26
C ASP A 160 -12.84 -4.50 10.71
N LYS A 161 -12.80 -3.21 10.36
CA LYS A 161 -13.82 -2.20 10.65
C LYS A 161 -14.50 -1.64 9.40
N LEU A 162 -14.41 -2.33 8.27
CA LEU A 162 -15.09 -1.98 7.02
C LEU A 162 -16.06 -3.09 6.62
N ASP A 163 -17.32 -2.74 6.37
CA ASP A 163 -18.31 -3.70 5.86
C ASP A 163 -18.13 -4.00 4.36
N LYS A 164 -18.88 -4.98 3.86
CA LYS A 164 -18.87 -5.37 2.43
C LYS A 164 -19.32 -4.27 1.47
N ASN A 165 -20.01 -3.25 1.97
CA ASN A 165 -20.53 -2.14 1.17
C ASN A 165 -19.55 -0.95 1.12
N GLY A 166 -18.41 -1.04 1.84
CA GLY A 166 -17.42 0.03 1.92
C GLY A 166 -17.75 1.10 2.96
N ASN A 167 -18.60 0.77 3.94
CA ASN A 167 -18.94 1.64 5.06
C ASN A 167 -18.18 1.24 6.33
N PRO A 168 -17.84 2.19 7.21
CA PRO A 168 -17.31 1.86 8.53
C PRO A 168 -18.32 1.06 9.35
N THR A 169 -17.84 0.07 10.10
CA THR A 169 -18.64 -0.64 11.11
C THR A 169 -19.09 0.29 12.23
N LYS A 170 -20.11 -0.11 13.00
CA LYS A 170 -20.68 0.69 14.09
C LYS A 170 -19.57 1.17 15.05
N GLY A 171 -19.52 2.48 15.30
CA GLY A 171 -18.53 3.12 16.18
C GLY A 171 -17.24 3.59 15.49
N TYR A 172 -17.07 3.32 14.18
CA TYR A 172 -15.87 3.72 13.42
C TYR A 172 -16.17 4.69 12.27
N GLY A 173 -17.43 5.15 12.16
CA GLY A 173 -17.82 6.20 11.22
C GLY A 173 -17.67 7.61 11.81
N PRO A 174 -17.89 8.66 11.00
CA PRO A 174 -17.89 10.04 11.49
C PRO A 174 -18.85 10.18 12.67
N SER A 175 -18.40 10.83 13.75
CA SER A 175 -19.29 11.30 14.79
C SER A 175 -20.24 12.32 14.16
N LYS A 176 -21.54 12.06 14.25
CA LYS A 176 -22.58 13.03 13.91
C LYS A 176 -22.76 14.02 15.05
#